data_AF-A0A6I1QV76-F1
#
_entry.id   AF-A0A6I1QV76-F1
#
_cell.length_a   1.000
_cell.length_b   1.000
_cell.length_c   1.000
_cell.angle_alpha   90.00
_cell.angle_beta   90.00
_cell.angle_gamma   90.00
#
_symmetry.space_group_name_H-M   'P 1'
#
loop_
_entity.id
_entity.type
_entity.pdbx_description
1 polymer ?
#
loop_
_entity_poly.entity_id
_entity_poly.type
_entity_poly.pdbx_seq_one_letter_code
_entity_poly.pdbx_strand_id
1 'polypeptide(L)'
;MRWSPASASPTSRKAWTPSLRSGRRTSPGSPPRPELPPGVAEWGSRREDQTVKHVGLIGHPVAHSVSARFQQAAFDAFGIDARYEAWDTLPEGLGQRIEGLRGEDFLGANVTVPHKEAAATAVDVLDPVAEAVGAINTIVNDGGVLTG
;
A
#
# COMPACT_ATOMS: atom_id res chain seq x y z
N MET A 1 -38.83 34.54 2.99
CA MET A 1 -37.73 34.64 2.01
C MET A 1 -37.79 33.42 1.11
N ARG A 2 -38.09 33.63 -0.17
CA ARG A 2 -38.41 32.57 -1.15
C ARG A 2 -37.16 32.36 -2.00
N TRP A 3 -36.54 31.18 -1.93
CA TRP A 3 -35.39 30.81 -2.76
C TRP A 3 -35.91 30.04 -3.98
N SER A 4 -35.64 30.56 -5.18
CA SER A 4 -35.94 29.89 -6.46
C SER A 4 -34.69 29.13 -6.93
N PRO A 5 -34.79 27.87 -7.39
CA PRO A 5 -33.67 27.19 -8.04
C PRO A 5 -33.61 27.57 -9.52
N ALA A 6 -32.44 28.01 -9.99
CA ALA A 6 -32.17 28.20 -11.40
C ALA A 6 -31.95 26.84 -12.08
N SER A 7 -32.71 26.60 -13.14
CA SER A 7 -32.59 25.46 -14.05
C SER A 7 -31.44 25.68 -15.04
N ALA A 8 -30.58 24.68 -15.22
CA ALA A 8 -29.59 24.63 -16.28
C ALA A 8 -29.84 23.39 -17.16
N SER A 9 -30.14 23.63 -18.44
CA SER A 9 -30.28 22.62 -19.49
C SER A 9 -28.92 22.24 -20.11
N PRO A 10 -28.83 21.11 -20.85
CA PRO A 10 -27.60 20.32 -21.00
C PRO A 10 -26.80 20.71 -22.24
N THR A 11 -25.48 20.82 -22.09
CA THR A 11 -24.54 20.98 -23.21
C THR A 11 -23.84 19.66 -23.53
N SER A 12 -24.13 19.17 -24.74
CA SER A 12 -23.55 18.04 -25.45
C SER A 12 -22.05 18.21 -25.79
N ARG A 13 -21.39 17.05 -26.03
CA ARG A 13 -20.09 16.77 -26.72
C ARG A 13 -18.94 16.48 -25.73
N LYS A 14 -18.09 15.46 -25.89
CA LYS A 14 -17.78 14.50 -26.97
C LYS A 14 -17.24 13.21 -26.30
N ALA A 15 -17.55 12.06 -26.90
CA ALA A 15 -17.00 10.76 -26.50
C ALA A 15 -15.46 10.77 -26.55
N TRP A 16 -14.82 10.33 -25.47
CA TRP A 16 -13.40 10.06 -25.41
C TRP A 16 -13.17 8.56 -25.67
N THR A 17 -12.55 8.24 -26.82
CA THR A 17 -12.02 6.90 -27.12
C THR A 17 -10.50 6.93 -26.91
N PRO A 18 -9.92 6.07 -26.07
CA PRO A 18 -8.47 5.93 -26.01
C PRO A 18 -8.01 4.98 -27.11
N SER A 19 -7.36 5.53 -28.14
CA SER A 19 -6.53 4.74 -29.04
C SER A 19 -5.26 4.29 -28.32
N LEU A 20 -5.02 2.98 -28.25
CA LEU A 20 -3.76 2.40 -27.83
C LEU A 20 -2.63 2.95 -28.72
N ARG A 21 -1.69 3.69 -28.13
CA ARG A 21 -0.44 4.06 -28.78
C ARG A 21 0.70 3.59 -27.88
N SER A 22 1.34 2.50 -28.31
CA SER A 22 2.59 1.99 -27.77
C SER A 22 3.68 3.05 -27.93
N GLY A 23 4.15 3.58 -26.81
CA GLY A 23 5.28 4.50 -26.77
C GLY A 23 5.66 4.78 -25.32
N ARG A 24 6.81 4.25 -24.89
CA ARG A 24 7.41 4.55 -23.59
C ARG A 24 7.64 6.06 -23.52
N ARG A 25 6.85 6.74 -22.69
CA ARG A 25 6.99 8.18 -22.43
C ARG A 25 7.94 8.33 -21.25
N THR A 26 9.20 8.63 -21.50
CA THR A 26 10.09 9.14 -20.46
C THR A 26 9.71 10.60 -20.23
N SER A 27 9.21 10.92 -19.04
CA SER A 27 8.90 12.30 -18.66
C SER A 27 10.22 13.06 -18.44
N PRO A 28 10.45 14.21 -19.07
CA PRO A 28 11.60 15.06 -18.74
C PRO A 28 11.37 15.71 -17.37
N GLY A 29 12.33 15.61 -16.46
CA GLY A 29 12.32 16.33 -15.18
C GLY A 29 12.29 15.50 -13.90
N SER A 30 12.58 14.20 -13.93
CA SER A 30 12.82 13.45 -12.68
C SER A 30 14.04 14.03 -11.97
N PRO A 31 13.94 14.40 -10.67
CA PRO A 31 15.11 14.79 -9.89
C PRO A 31 16.13 13.63 -9.89
N PRO A 32 17.43 13.94 -9.75
CA PRO A 32 18.45 12.90 -9.60
C PRO A 32 18.09 11.98 -8.44
N ARG A 33 18.37 10.69 -8.60
CA ARG A 33 18.18 9.71 -7.53
C ARG A 33 18.95 10.19 -6.29
N PRO A 34 18.33 10.19 -5.09
CA PRO A 34 19.07 10.51 -3.87
C PRO A 34 20.22 9.51 -3.69
N GLU A 35 21.34 9.98 -3.14
CA GLU A 35 22.42 9.09 -2.72
C GLU A 35 21.89 8.15 -1.64
N LEU A 36 22.10 6.85 -1.85
CA LEU A 36 21.71 5.82 -0.89
C LEU A 36 22.65 5.86 0.31
N PRO A 37 22.14 5.64 1.54
CA PRO A 37 23.01 5.44 2.68
C PRO A 37 23.91 4.22 2.46
N PRO A 38 25.15 4.23 3.01
CA PRO A 38 26.07 3.11 2.87
C PRO A 38 25.43 1.81 3.39
N GLY A 39 25.54 0.74 2.60
CA GLY A 39 24.96 -0.59 2.90
C GLY A 39 23.67 -0.95 2.15
N VAL A 40 22.95 0.02 1.56
CA VAL A 40 21.69 -0.28 0.83
C VAL A 40 21.94 -0.81 -0.59
N ALA A 41 23.09 -0.47 -1.20
CA ALA A 41 23.45 -0.92 -2.54
C ALA A 41 23.56 -2.46 -2.67
N GLU A 42 23.73 -3.18 -1.56
CA GLU A 42 23.91 -4.63 -1.52
C GLU A 42 22.58 -5.41 -1.54
N TRP A 43 21.45 -4.74 -1.29
CA TRP A 43 20.10 -5.35 -1.34
C TRP A 43 19.70 -5.76 -2.77
N GLY A 44 20.28 -5.13 -3.80
CA GLY A 44 19.80 -5.18 -5.18
C GLY A 44 20.35 -6.28 -6.09
N SER A 45 21.07 -7.29 -5.58
CA SER A 45 21.53 -8.39 -6.44
C SER A 45 20.39 -9.39 -6.69
N ARG A 46 19.73 -9.26 -7.83
CA ARG A 46 18.62 -10.11 -8.26
C ARG A 46 19.06 -11.58 -8.34
N ARG A 47 18.60 -12.42 -7.41
CA ARG A 47 18.66 -13.88 -7.57
C ARG A 47 17.46 -14.31 -8.43
N GLU A 48 17.72 -15.14 -9.43
CA GLU A 48 16.73 -15.61 -10.40
C GLU A 48 15.67 -16.55 -9.80
N ASP A 49 15.80 -16.94 -8.53
CA ASP A 49 14.90 -17.88 -7.82
C ASP A 49 13.94 -17.22 -6.82
N GLN A 50 14.02 -15.90 -6.58
CA GLN A 50 13.23 -15.26 -5.53
C GLN A 50 11.86 -14.83 -6.04
N THR A 51 10.81 -15.33 -5.39
CA THR A 51 9.45 -14.82 -5.55
C THR A 51 9.40 -13.35 -5.12
N VAL A 52 8.73 -12.51 -5.91
CA VAL A 52 8.54 -11.09 -5.59
C VAL A 52 7.79 -11.00 -4.27
N LYS A 53 8.33 -10.24 -3.32
CA LYS A 53 7.70 -10.06 -2.01
C LYS A 53 6.61 -9.01 -2.05
N HIS A 54 5.62 -9.12 -1.18
CA HIS A 54 4.48 -8.21 -1.10
C HIS A 54 4.39 -7.54 0.27
N VAL A 55 4.08 -6.24 0.25
CA VAL A 55 3.69 -5.43 1.40
C VAL A 55 2.37 -4.77 1.05
N GLY A 56 1.44 -4.67 2.00
CA GLY A 56 0.16 -4.01 1.71
C GLY A 56 -0.24 -2.92 2.69
N LEU A 57 -1.22 -2.13 2.28
CA LEU A 57 -2.00 -1.27 3.15
C LEU A 57 -3.39 -1.87 3.33
N ILE A 58 -3.69 -2.33 4.55
CA ILE A 58 -4.99 -2.85 4.97
C ILE A 58 -5.80 -1.69 5.55
N GLY A 59 -7.01 -1.49 5.02
CA GLY A 59 -7.92 -0.44 5.47
C GLY A 59 -9.24 -0.51 4.73
N HIS A 60 -10.18 0.34 5.12
CA HIS A 60 -11.37 0.60 4.34
C HIS A 60 -11.99 1.97 4.64
N PRO A 61 -12.28 2.81 3.62
CA PRO A 61 -11.83 2.70 2.23
C PRO A 61 -10.35 3.08 2.08
N VAL A 62 -9.62 2.45 1.15
CA VAL A 62 -8.19 2.79 0.87
C VAL A 62 -7.91 3.25 -0.56
N ALA A 63 -8.92 3.33 -1.43
CA ALA A 63 -8.75 3.72 -2.84
C ALA A 63 -8.09 5.10 -3.04
N HIS A 64 -8.28 6.02 -2.07
CA HIS A 64 -7.70 7.36 -2.10
C HIS A 64 -6.34 7.47 -1.41
N SER A 65 -5.81 6.36 -0.86
CA SER A 65 -4.54 6.38 -0.15
C SER A 65 -3.37 6.67 -1.08
N VAL A 66 -2.58 7.67 -0.73
CA VAL A 66 -1.32 7.98 -1.42
C VAL A 66 -0.20 7.03 -1.01
N SER A 67 -0.35 6.28 0.10
CA SER A 67 0.70 5.45 0.68
C SER A 67 1.20 4.39 -0.29
N ALA A 68 0.31 3.75 -1.06
CA ALA A 68 0.76 2.71 -2.00
C ALA A 68 1.71 3.27 -3.07
N ARG A 69 1.40 4.46 -3.60
CA ARG A 69 2.26 5.12 -4.60
C ARG A 69 3.57 5.62 -3.98
N PHE A 70 3.51 6.20 -2.78
CA PHE A 70 4.67 6.73 -2.08
C PHE A 70 5.63 5.60 -1.66
N GLN A 71 5.10 4.52 -1.08
CA GLN A 71 5.90 3.40 -0.59
C GLN A 71 6.50 2.60 -1.74
N GLN A 72 5.75 2.36 -2.83
CA GLN A 72 6.34 1.73 -4.01
C GLN A 72 7.49 2.58 -4.58
N ALA A 73 7.34 3.91 -4.64
CA ALA A 73 8.42 4.79 -5.09
C ALA A 73 9.66 4.72 -4.18
N ALA A 74 9.46 4.55 -2.87
CA ALA A 74 10.56 4.31 -1.94
C ALA A 74 11.23 2.95 -2.21
N PHE A 75 10.46 1.86 -2.36
CA PHE A 75 11.01 0.54 -2.69
C PHE A 75 11.84 0.58 -3.98
N ASP A 76 11.30 1.21 -5.03
CA ASP A 76 11.99 1.37 -6.32
C ASP A 76 13.28 2.20 -6.18
N ALA A 77 13.28 3.25 -5.34
CA ALA A 77 14.45 4.11 -5.11
C ALA A 77 15.56 3.39 -4.34
N PHE A 78 15.20 2.54 -3.36
CA PHE A 78 16.13 1.79 -2.53
C PHE A 78 16.47 0.40 -3.10
N GLY A 79 15.92 0.02 -4.26
CA GLY A 79 16.19 -1.28 -4.88
C GLY A 79 15.60 -2.47 -4.12
N ILE A 80 14.54 -2.24 -3.35
CA ILE A 80 13.83 -3.28 -2.60
C ILE A 80 12.93 -4.05 -3.58
N ASP A 81 13.20 -5.35 -3.76
CA ASP A 81 12.42 -6.22 -4.65
C ASP A 81 11.10 -6.65 -4.00
N ALA A 82 10.22 -5.68 -3.79
CA ALA A 82 8.89 -5.88 -3.25
C ALA A 82 7.84 -5.01 -3.95
N ARG A 83 6.59 -5.49 -3.92
CA ARG A 83 5.41 -4.75 -4.36
C ARG A 83 4.65 -4.20 -3.17
N TYR A 84 4.35 -2.91 -3.22
CA TYR A 84 3.46 -2.27 -2.26
C TYR A 84 2.05 -2.12 -2.86
N GLU A 85 1.05 -2.68 -2.19
CA GLU A 85 -0.33 -2.72 -2.67
C GLU A 85 -1.32 -2.08 -1.68
N ALA A 86 -2.45 -1.58 -2.17
CA ALA A 86 -3.56 -1.16 -1.33
C ALA A 86 -4.64 -2.24 -1.34
N TRP A 87 -4.97 -2.79 -0.18
CA TRP A 87 -5.97 -3.84 -0.03
C TRP A 87 -7.20 -3.30 0.69
N ASP A 88 -8.20 -2.91 -0.09
CA ASP A 88 -9.50 -2.50 0.44
C ASP A 88 -10.18 -3.69 1.10
N THR A 89 -10.17 -3.70 2.42
CA THR A 89 -10.53 -4.84 3.25
C THR A 89 -11.67 -4.43 4.16
N LEU A 90 -12.87 -4.97 3.97
CA LEU A 90 -13.98 -4.73 4.89
C LEU A 90 -13.67 -5.31 6.28
N PRO A 91 -14.26 -4.78 7.37
CA PRO A 91 -14.04 -5.28 8.73
C PRO A 91 -14.24 -6.80 8.88
N GLU A 92 -15.24 -7.35 8.20
CA GLU A 92 -15.57 -8.78 8.24
C GLU A 92 -14.50 -9.65 7.57
N GLY A 93 -13.72 -9.06 6.65
CA GLY A 93 -12.64 -9.73 5.92
C GLY A 93 -11.25 -9.56 6.58
N LEU A 94 -11.14 -8.78 7.66
CA LEU A 94 -9.86 -8.45 8.27
C LEU A 94 -9.10 -9.70 8.75
N GLY A 95 -9.78 -10.61 9.44
CA GLY A 95 -9.16 -11.83 9.96
C GLY A 95 -8.55 -12.69 8.85
N GLN A 96 -9.30 -12.90 7.76
CA GLN A 96 -8.79 -13.64 6.59
C GLN A 96 -7.60 -12.93 5.93
N ARG A 97 -7.64 -11.59 5.86
CA ARG A 97 -6.53 -10.80 5.32
C ARG A 97 -5.26 -10.95 6.15
N ILE A 98 -5.36 -10.85 7.47
CA ILE A 98 -4.23 -10.98 8.39
C ILE A 98 -3.66 -12.40 8.34
N GLU A 99 -4.51 -13.43 8.33
CA GLU A 99 -4.06 -14.82 8.21
C GLU A 99 -3.29 -15.06 6.90
N GLY A 100 -3.72 -14.43 5.80
CA GLY A 100 -3.00 -14.48 4.53
C GLY A 100 -1.59 -13.88 4.58
N LEU A 101 -1.31 -12.95 5.51
CA LEU A 101 0.03 -12.34 5.66
C LEU A 101 1.08 -13.34 6.13
N ARG A 102 0.69 -14.49 6.66
CA ARG A 102 1.62 -15.53 7.11
C ARG A 102 2.31 -16.26 5.95
N GLY A 103 1.83 -16.08 4.72
CA GLY A 103 2.45 -16.67 3.54
C GLY A 103 3.87 -16.15 3.30
N GLU A 104 4.75 -17.02 2.77
CA GLU A 104 6.17 -16.71 2.56
C GLU A 104 6.41 -15.53 1.60
N ASP A 105 5.44 -15.22 0.73
CA ASP A 105 5.53 -14.11 -0.22
C ASP A 105 5.21 -12.74 0.40
N PHE A 106 4.77 -12.68 1.67
CA PHE A 106 4.43 -11.43 2.35
C PHE A 106 5.48 -11.03 3.38
N LEU A 107 5.89 -9.76 3.36
CA LEU A 107 6.75 -9.18 4.40
C LEU A 107 5.94 -8.54 5.54
N GLY A 108 4.64 -8.29 5.30
CA GLY A 108 3.75 -7.67 6.27
C GLY A 108 2.80 -6.64 5.64
N ALA A 109 2.28 -5.75 6.48
CA ALA A 109 1.33 -4.73 6.04
C ALA A 109 1.34 -3.49 6.95
N ASN A 110 1.00 -2.34 6.39
CA ASN A 110 0.48 -1.23 7.19
C ASN A 110 -1.03 -1.40 7.39
N VAL A 111 -1.51 -0.91 8.53
CA VAL A 111 -2.93 -0.95 8.91
C VAL A 111 -3.41 0.47 9.14
N THR A 112 -4.54 0.80 8.52
CA THR A 112 -5.21 2.08 8.69
C THR A 112 -6.67 1.89 9.10
N VAL A 113 -7.39 3.00 9.25
CA VAL A 113 -8.80 2.99 9.63
C VAL A 113 -9.62 2.03 8.75
N PRO A 114 -10.58 1.28 9.34
CA PRO A 114 -10.96 1.24 10.76
C PRO A 114 -10.22 0.15 11.57
N HIS A 115 -9.14 -0.45 11.05
CA HIS A 115 -8.70 -1.80 11.48
C HIS A 115 -7.67 -1.85 12.60
N LYS A 116 -7.15 -0.72 13.07
CA LYS A 116 -5.95 -0.71 13.93
C LYS A 116 -6.12 -1.48 15.24
N GLU A 117 -7.27 -1.33 15.89
CA GLU A 117 -7.58 -2.02 17.16
C GLU A 117 -7.81 -3.52 16.93
N ALA A 118 -8.63 -3.87 15.94
CA ALA A 118 -8.91 -5.26 15.62
C ALA A 118 -7.66 -6.01 15.13
N ALA A 119 -6.76 -5.35 14.40
CA ALA A 119 -5.49 -5.92 13.99
C ALA A 119 -4.57 -6.25 15.18
N ALA A 120 -4.57 -5.42 16.24
CA ALA A 120 -3.77 -5.69 17.44
C ALA A 120 -4.20 -7.00 18.13
N THR A 121 -5.47 -7.36 18.04
CA THR A 121 -5.98 -8.63 18.60
C THR A 121 -5.73 -9.86 17.71
N ALA A 122 -5.24 -9.67 16.48
CA ALA A 122 -5.14 -10.72 15.47
C ALA A 122 -3.69 -11.10 15.12
N VAL A 123 -2.70 -10.39 15.65
CA VAL A 123 -1.26 -10.71 15.53
C VAL A 123 -0.80 -11.61 16.68
N ASP A 124 0.37 -12.25 16.54
CA ASP A 124 0.88 -13.18 17.56
C ASP A 124 1.64 -12.47 18.67
N VAL A 125 2.35 -11.39 18.31
CA VAL A 125 3.19 -10.60 19.21
C VAL A 125 2.83 -9.14 19.05
N LEU A 126 2.78 -8.42 20.17
CA LEU A 126 2.65 -6.97 20.19
C LEU A 126 3.92 -6.35 20.77
N ASP A 127 4.38 -5.26 20.16
CA ASP A 127 5.38 -4.41 20.80
C ASP A 127 4.80 -3.80 22.10
N PRO A 128 5.61 -3.54 23.13
CA PRO A 128 5.12 -3.00 24.40
C PRO A 128 4.32 -1.70 24.28
N VAL A 129 4.64 -0.88 23.27
CA VAL A 129 3.90 0.34 22.96
C VAL A 129 2.53 0.01 22.36
N ALA A 130 2.47 -0.99 21.48
CA ALA A 130 1.21 -1.45 20.88
C ALA A 130 0.28 -2.08 21.92
N GLU A 131 0.82 -2.85 22.88
CA GLU A 131 0.04 -3.38 24.01
C GLU A 131 -0.60 -2.26 24.83
N ALA A 132 0.16 -1.19 25.11
CA ALA A 132 -0.33 -0.05 25.88
C ALA A 132 -1.37 0.79 25.13
N VAL A 133 -1.22 0.93 23.81
CA VAL A 133 -2.13 1.70 22.95
C VAL A 133 -3.39 0.90 22.58
N GLY A 134 -3.29 -0.42 22.49
CA GLY A 134 -4.37 -1.31 22.06
C GLY A 134 -4.65 -1.26 20.55
N ALA A 135 -3.74 -0.72 19.75
CA ALA A 135 -3.93 -0.55 18.31
C ALA A 135 -2.58 -0.54 17.57
N ILE A 136 -2.54 -1.15 16.39
CA ILE A 136 -1.34 -1.24 15.54
C ILE A 136 -1.55 -0.59 14.18
N ASN A 137 -0.51 0.02 13.64
CA ASN A 137 -0.49 0.55 12.28
C ASN A 137 0.44 -0.25 11.34
N THR A 138 1.16 -1.22 11.87
CA THR A 138 2.18 -1.98 11.15
C THR A 138 2.09 -3.42 11.61
N ILE A 139 2.23 -4.35 10.68
CA ILE A 139 2.36 -5.78 10.91
C ILE A 139 3.62 -6.20 10.17
N VAL A 140 4.51 -6.90 10.87
CA VAL A 140 5.71 -7.51 10.30
C VAL A 140 5.52 -9.02 10.29
N ASN A 141 5.79 -9.66 9.16
CA ASN A 141 5.81 -11.12 9.05
C ASN A 141 7.25 -11.63 9.13
N ASP A 142 7.55 -12.43 10.15
CA ASP A 142 8.82 -13.16 10.28
C ASP A 142 8.54 -14.67 10.28
N GLY A 143 8.69 -15.29 9.10
CA GLY A 143 8.51 -16.74 8.97
C GLY A 143 7.12 -17.27 9.35
N GLY A 144 6.08 -16.45 9.20
CA GLY A 144 4.70 -16.78 9.57
C GLY A 144 4.29 -16.27 10.96
N VAL A 145 5.21 -15.69 11.73
CA VAL A 145 4.92 -15.00 13.00
C VAL A 145 4.65 -13.53 12.71
N LEU A 146 3.48 -13.05 13.14
CA LEU A 146 3.03 -11.69 12.92
C LEU A 146 3.26 -10.85 14.18
N THR A 147 4.05 -9.78 14.05
CA THR A 147 4.31 -8.81 15.11
C THR A 147 3.67 -7.47 14.76
N GLY A 148 3.01 -6.82 15.73
CA GLY A 148 2.30 -5.55 15.56
C GLY A 148 2.74 -4.44 16.52
#